data_AF-A0A1B7V774-F1
#
_entry.id   AF-A0A1B7V774-F1
#
_cell.length_a   1.000
_cell.length_b   1.000
_cell.length_c   1.000
_cell.angle_alpha   90.00
_cell.angle_beta   90.00
_cell.angle_gamma   90.00
#
_symmetry.space_group_name_H-M   'P 1'
#
loop_
_entity.id
_entity.type
_entity.pdbx_description
1 polymer ?
#
loop_
_entity_poly.entity_id
_entity_poly.type
_entity_poly.pdbx_seq_one_letter_code
_entity_poly.pdbx_strand_id
1 'polypeptide(L)'
;MVNKLIQRFLTLALIFAVVFFSWEVPFAFADHFFTNSGEIRDNIKLSEYDFTPQENQELQGIRQRRNKEIAAILDLSQRNLLAHKLHNGNNIDQALEALNLSSQQRELVNSINVFTNLKLKGIFSHHDLLDSHK
;
A
#
# COMPACT_ATOMS: atom_id res chain seq x y z
N MET A 1 22.90 -28.67 41.39
CA MET A 1 23.69 -29.45 40.42
C MET A 1 22.85 -29.56 39.15
N VAL A 2 23.02 -28.63 38.20
CA VAL A 2 22.18 -28.60 37.00
C VAL A 2 22.51 -29.83 36.16
N ASN A 3 21.48 -30.64 35.86
CA ASN A 3 21.67 -31.90 35.15
C ASN A 3 22.24 -31.61 33.76
N LYS A 4 23.29 -32.34 33.32
CA LYS A 4 24.01 -32.07 32.05
C LYS A 4 23.07 -32.00 30.84
N LEU A 5 21.93 -32.70 30.92
CA LEU A 5 20.87 -32.69 29.92
C LEU A 5 20.17 -31.32 29.81
N ILE A 6 19.85 -30.69 30.96
CA ILE A 6 19.19 -29.38 31.02
C ILE A 6 20.10 -28.29 30.43
N GLN A 7 21.41 -28.38 30.70
CA GLN A 7 22.39 -27.45 30.15
C GLN A 7 22.46 -27.51 28.62
N ARG A 8 22.36 -28.72 28.04
CA ARG A 8 22.35 -28.92 26.57
C ARG A 8 21.07 -28.40 25.91
N PHE A 9 19.92 -28.59 26.55
CA PHE A 9 18.66 -28.01 26.05
C PHE A 9 18.68 -26.49 26.08
N LEU A 10 19.22 -25.89 27.16
CA LEU A 10 19.36 -24.43 27.24
C LEU A 10 20.32 -23.88 26.19
N THR A 11 21.40 -24.59 25.87
CA THR A 11 22.32 -24.15 24.78
C THR A 11 21.66 -24.23 23.41
N LEU A 12 20.91 -25.30 23.12
CA LEU A 12 20.16 -25.42 21.87
C LEU A 12 19.08 -24.34 21.74
N ALA A 13 18.35 -24.05 22.81
CA ALA A 13 17.34 -23.00 22.83
C ALA A 13 17.96 -21.61 22.59
N LEU A 14 19.14 -21.34 23.17
CA LEU A 14 19.88 -20.09 22.96
C LEU A 14 20.31 -19.94 21.50
N ILE A 15 20.87 -21.00 20.89
CA ILE A 15 21.30 -20.98 19.49
C ILE A 15 20.10 -20.73 18.56
N PHE A 16 18.96 -21.39 18.82
CA PHE A 16 17.76 -21.19 18.02
C PHE A 16 17.21 -19.76 18.14
N ALA A 17 17.19 -19.20 19.34
CA ALA A 17 16.77 -17.82 19.55
C ALA A 17 17.70 -16.83 18.82
N VAL A 18 19.02 -17.02 18.89
CA VAL A 18 19.97 -16.16 18.17
C VAL A 18 19.76 -16.25 16.66
N VAL A 19 19.58 -17.43 16.08
CA VAL A 19 19.33 -17.57 14.64
C VAL A 19 17.98 -16.94 14.23
N PHE A 20 16.95 -17.08 15.06
CA PHE A 20 15.62 -16.52 14.77
C PHE A 20 15.61 -14.98 14.87
N PHE A 21 16.32 -14.39 15.83
CA PHE A 21 16.43 -12.94 15.98
C PHE A 21 17.49 -12.30 15.08
N SER A 22 18.54 -13.05 14.67
CA SER A 22 19.54 -12.61 13.69
C SER A 22 19.08 -12.77 12.24
N TRP A 23 17.86 -13.26 11.99
CA TRP A 23 17.24 -13.13 10.68
C TRP A 23 16.84 -11.66 10.47
N GLU A 24 17.84 -10.84 10.17
CA GLU A 24 17.64 -9.51 9.62
C GLU A 24 17.11 -9.73 8.19
N VAL A 25 15.80 -9.65 8.03
CA VAL A 25 15.24 -9.39 6.70
C VAL A 25 15.70 -7.97 6.37
N PRO A 26 16.51 -7.72 5.32
CA PRO A 26 16.71 -6.36 4.87
C PRO A 26 15.33 -5.86 4.43
N PHE A 27 14.71 -5.03 5.26
CA PHE A 27 13.61 -4.19 4.82
C PHE A 27 14.21 -3.23 3.82
N ALA A 28 14.13 -3.59 2.53
CA ALA A 28 14.39 -2.66 1.46
C ALA A 28 13.33 -1.57 1.53
N PHE A 29 13.61 -0.51 2.29
CA PHE A 29 12.85 0.72 2.21
C PHE A 29 13.29 1.42 0.93
N ALA A 30 12.36 1.64 0.00
CA ALA A 30 12.62 2.34 -1.25
C ALA A 30 12.76 3.84 -0.95
N ASP A 31 13.91 4.25 -0.41
CA ASP A 31 14.09 5.60 0.13
C ASP A 31 14.34 6.67 -0.95
N HIS A 32 14.46 6.32 -2.24
CA HIS A 32 14.85 7.33 -3.25
C HIS A 32 14.47 7.01 -4.71
N PHE A 33 13.20 6.67 -5.01
CA PHE A 33 12.77 6.46 -6.40
C PHE A 33 11.66 7.37 -6.95
N PHE A 34 11.21 8.38 -6.20
CA PHE A 34 10.22 9.35 -6.69
C PHE A 34 10.55 10.81 -6.32
N THR A 35 11.80 11.23 -6.49
CA THR A 35 12.17 12.66 -6.46
C THR A 35 12.12 13.31 -7.85
N ASN A 36 11.21 12.85 -8.71
CA ASN A 36 10.75 13.62 -9.87
C ASN A 36 9.35 14.15 -9.57
N SER A 37 9.27 15.13 -8.67
CA SER A 37 8.16 16.07 -8.55
C SER A 37 8.19 17.13 -9.66
N GLY A 38 8.73 16.78 -10.84
CA GLY A 38 8.52 17.55 -12.06
C GLY A 38 7.13 17.23 -12.59
N GLU A 39 6.15 18.04 -12.19
CA GLU A 39 4.88 18.24 -12.88
C GLU A 39 4.26 16.99 -13.56
N ILE A 40 3.85 15.99 -12.78
CA ILE A 40 2.76 15.11 -13.26
C ILE A 40 1.45 15.85 -12.99
N ARG A 41 1.26 16.98 -13.69
CA ARG A 41 -0.04 17.62 -13.88
C ARG A 41 -0.59 17.24 -15.26
N ASP A 42 -0.41 15.98 -15.64
CA ASP A 42 -1.26 15.37 -16.65
C ASP A 42 -2.60 15.14 -15.96
N ASN A 43 -3.46 16.14 -16.04
CA ASN A 43 -4.88 15.90 -15.91
C ASN A 43 -5.25 15.01 -17.11
N ILE A 44 -5.16 13.69 -16.91
CA ILE A 44 -5.89 12.76 -17.75
C ILE A 44 -7.34 12.91 -17.29
N LYS A 45 -8.03 13.92 -17.83
CA LYS A 45 -9.49 14.01 -17.78
C LYS A 45 -10.04 12.99 -18.78
N LEU A 46 -9.80 11.71 -18.54
CA LEU A 46 -10.58 10.67 -19.20
C LEU A 46 -11.82 10.44 -18.35
N SER A 47 -12.99 10.56 -18.98
CA SER A 47 -14.22 10.24 -18.31
C SER A 47 -14.19 8.75 -17.95
N GLU A 48 -14.54 8.37 -16.72
CA GLU A 48 -14.60 6.95 -16.28
C GLU A 48 -15.57 6.10 -17.14
N TYR A 49 -16.28 6.74 -18.08
CA TYR A 49 -17.31 6.18 -18.94
C TYR A 49 -16.80 5.54 -20.24
N ASP A 50 -15.55 5.78 -20.65
CA ASP A 50 -15.03 5.27 -21.93
C ASP A 50 -14.27 3.95 -21.78
N PHE A 51 -14.05 3.46 -20.55
CA PHE A 51 -13.33 2.21 -20.30
C PHE A 51 -14.07 0.97 -20.79
N THR A 52 -13.30 0.04 -21.36
CA THR A 52 -13.78 -1.31 -21.63
C THR A 52 -14.19 -2.01 -20.31
N PRO A 53 -15.07 -3.04 -20.37
CA PRO A 53 -15.40 -3.82 -19.18
C PRO A 53 -14.18 -4.43 -18.48
N GLN A 54 -13.13 -4.79 -19.23
CA GLN A 54 -11.90 -5.33 -18.66
C GLN A 54 -11.11 -4.26 -17.89
N GLU A 55 -10.91 -3.08 -18.48
CA GLU A 55 -10.21 -1.97 -17.81
C GLU A 55 -10.94 -1.52 -16.55
N ASN A 56 -12.28 -1.54 -16.56
CA ASN A 56 -13.09 -1.30 -15.36
C ASN A 56 -12.85 -2.34 -14.26
N GLN A 57 -12.70 -3.61 -14.61
CA GLN A 57 -12.36 -4.65 -13.64
C GLN A 57 -10.94 -4.46 -13.08
N GLU A 58 -9.98 -4.11 -13.93
CA GLU A 58 -8.60 -3.82 -13.51
C GLU A 58 -8.56 -2.60 -12.57
N LEU A 59 -9.29 -1.54 -12.89
CA LEU A 59 -9.44 -0.35 -12.07
C LEU A 59 -10.01 -0.69 -10.68
N GLN A 60 -11.06 -1.52 -10.63
CA GLN A 60 -11.61 -1.98 -9.36
C GLN A 60 -10.61 -2.82 -8.57
N GLY A 61 -9.87 -3.71 -9.24
CA GLY A 61 -8.83 -4.52 -8.61
C GLY A 61 -7.71 -3.68 -8.00
N ILE A 62 -7.26 -2.64 -8.71
CA ILE A 62 -6.27 -1.68 -8.22
C ILE A 62 -6.79 -0.93 -6.99
N ARG A 63 -8.03 -0.41 -7.05
CA ARG A 63 -8.67 0.31 -5.93
C ARG A 63 -8.85 -0.58 -4.70
N GLN A 64 -9.28 -1.83 -4.88
CA GLN A 64 -9.43 -2.79 -3.77
C GLN A 64 -8.08 -3.13 -3.13
N ARG A 65 -7.05 -3.35 -3.95
CA ARG A 65 -5.70 -3.61 -3.46
C ARG A 65 -5.14 -2.44 -2.65
N ARG A 66 -5.25 -1.21 -3.19
CA ARG A 66 -4.88 0.02 -2.47
C ARG A 66 -5.59 0.10 -1.11
N ASN A 67 -6.89 -0.15 -1.07
CA ASN A 67 -7.66 -0.10 0.18
C ASN A 67 -7.16 -1.13 1.21
N LYS A 68 -6.79 -2.34 0.76
CA LYS A 68 -6.22 -3.38 1.62
C LYS A 68 -4.84 -3.00 2.17
N GLU A 69 -3.98 -2.43 1.32
CA GLU A 69 -2.63 -1.98 1.70
C GLU A 69 -2.70 -0.82 2.71
N ILE A 70 -3.58 0.16 2.48
CA ILE A 70 -3.87 1.24 3.43
C ILE A 70 -4.38 0.68 4.75
N ALA A 71 -5.38 -0.20 4.72
CA ALA A 71 -5.94 -0.79 5.93
C ALA A 71 -4.86 -1.49 6.76
N ALA A 72 -3.90 -2.18 6.14
CA ALA A 72 -2.81 -2.86 6.84
C ALA A 72 -1.92 -1.91 7.68
N ILE A 73 -1.77 -0.64 7.27
CA ILE A 73 -0.97 0.38 7.97
C ILE A 73 -1.75 1.01 9.15
N LEU A 74 -3.07 1.01 9.07
CA LEU A 74 -3.95 1.64 10.06
C LEU A 74 -4.15 0.74 11.29
N ASP A 75 -4.32 1.36 12.45
CA ASP A 75 -4.80 0.67 13.65
C ASP A 75 -6.32 0.41 13.60
N LEU A 76 -6.84 -0.34 14.57
CA LEU A 76 -8.25 -0.71 14.62
C LEU A 76 -9.20 0.49 14.69
N SER A 77 -8.86 1.52 15.47
CA SER A 77 -9.68 2.71 15.64
C SER A 77 -9.72 3.53 14.35
N GLN A 78 -8.56 3.71 13.72
CA GLN A 78 -8.43 4.36 12.41
C GLN A 78 -9.20 3.62 11.32
N ARG A 79 -9.15 2.27 11.28
CA ARG A 79 -9.92 1.45 10.32
C ARG A 79 -11.43 1.63 10.51
N ASN A 80 -11.90 1.65 11.75
CA ASN A 80 -13.33 1.83 12.04
C ASN A 80 -13.81 3.22 11.62
N LEU A 81 -13.01 4.26 11.89
CA LEU A 81 -13.32 5.63 11.47
C LEU A 81 -13.31 5.75 9.93
N LEU A 82 -12.32 5.13 9.27
CA LEU A 82 -12.24 5.07 7.81
C LEU A 82 -13.49 4.44 7.20
N ALA A 83 -13.89 3.26 7.68
CA ALA A 83 -15.09 2.57 7.23
C ALA A 83 -16.35 3.39 7.45
N HIS A 84 -16.47 4.05 8.61
CA HIS A 84 -17.60 4.92 8.91
C HIS A 84 -17.69 6.11 7.94
N LYS A 85 -16.56 6.78 7.65
CA LYS A 85 -16.52 7.89 6.69
C LYS A 85 -16.89 7.44 5.27
N LEU A 86 -16.37 6.28 4.83
CA LEU A 86 -16.71 5.70 3.53
C LEU A 86 -18.19 5.35 3.43
N HIS A 87 -18.78 4.74 4.46
CA HIS A 87 -20.22 4.46 4.52
C HIS A 87 -21.09 5.72 4.48
N ASN A 88 -20.58 6.85 4.96
CA ASN A 88 -21.27 8.14 4.93
C ASN A 88 -21.12 8.88 3.58
N GLY A 89 -20.53 8.24 2.57
CA GLY A 89 -20.40 8.80 1.22
C GLY A 89 -19.13 9.59 0.95
N ASN A 90 -18.18 9.65 1.90
CA ASN A 90 -16.88 10.24 1.63
C ASN A 90 -16.10 9.35 0.66
N ASN A 91 -15.34 9.96 -0.24
CA ASN A 91 -14.33 9.23 -1.01
C ASN A 91 -13.12 8.87 -0.13
N ILE A 92 -12.23 8.02 -0.65
CA ILE A 92 -11.08 7.52 0.11
C ILE A 92 -10.16 8.64 0.60
N ASP A 93 -9.92 9.67 -0.22
CA ASP A 93 -9.00 10.76 0.12
C ASP A 93 -9.59 11.63 1.24
N GLN A 94 -10.86 12.00 1.11
CA GLN A 94 -11.62 12.71 2.15
C GLN A 94 -11.71 11.91 3.46
N ALA A 95 -11.83 10.59 3.36
CA ALA A 95 -11.91 9.73 4.54
C ALA A 95 -10.55 9.60 5.24
N LEU A 96 -9.45 9.58 4.49
CA LEU A 96 -8.08 9.55 5.01
C LEU A 96 -7.68 10.88 5.68
N GLU A 97 -8.11 12.03 5.16
CA GLU A 97 -7.87 13.34 5.78
C GLU A 97 -8.47 13.45 7.19
N ALA A 98 -9.57 12.74 7.44
CA ALA A 98 -10.23 12.71 8.75
C ALA A 98 -9.50 11.81 9.78
N LEU A 99 -8.52 11.01 9.35
CA LEU A 99 -7.76 10.14 10.24
C LEU A 99 -6.60 10.91 10.88
N ASN A 100 -6.42 10.71 12.18
CA ASN A 100 -5.22 11.16 12.87
C ASN A 100 -4.07 10.18 12.58
N LEU A 101 -3.46 10.31 11.41
CA LEU A 101 -2.31 9.50 10.97
C LEU A 101 -1.00 10.04 11.56
N SER A 102 -0.13 9.15 12.03
CA SER A 102 1.26 9.52 12.34
C SER A 102 1.99 9.96 11.06
N SER A 103 3.14 10.63 11.21
CA SER A 103 3.98 11.03 10.07
C SER A 103 4.34 9.82 9.19
N GLN A 104 4.77 8.72 9.82
CA GLN A 104 5.12 7.49 9.14
C GLN A 104 3.91 6.84 8.42
N GLN A 105 2.74 6.80 9.06
CA GLN A 105 1.54 6.27 8.41
C GLN A 105 1.15 7.12 7.19
N ARG A 106 1.26 8.45 7.31
CA ARG A 106 0.96 9.39 6.22
C ARG A 106 1.89 9.20 5.03
N GLU A 107 3.18 9.00 5.28
CA GLU A 107 4.17 8.74 4.24
C GLU A 107 3.90 7.42 3.51
N LEU A 108 3.57 6.36 4.24
CA LEU A 108 3.22 5.07 3.65
C LEU A 108 1.93 5.15 2.81
N VAL A 109 0.89 5.83 3.32
CA VAL A 109 -0.35 6.07 2.56
C VAL A 109 -0.08 6.87 1.29
N ASN A 110 0.75 7.91 1.36
CA ASN A 110 1.12 8.71 0.19
C ASN A 110 1.86 7.85 -0.86
N SER A 111 2.78 7.00 -0.41
CA SER A 111 3.54 6.09 -1.28
C SER A 111 2.62 5.08 -1.99
N ILE A 112 1.64 4.53 -1.27
CA ILE A 112 0.60 3.66 -1.85
C ILE A 112 -0.23 4.41 -2.91
N ASN A 113 -0.60 5.66 -2.63
CA ASN A 113 -1.36 6.49 -3.57
C ASN A 113 -0.54 6.81 -4.83
N VAL A 114 0.73 7.19 -4.69
CA VAL A 114 1.63 7.41 -5.84
C VAL A 114 1.75 6.14 -6.69
N PHE A 115 1.99 4.99 -6.07
CA PHE A 115 2.09 3.72 -6.78
C PHE A 115 0.77 3.35 -7.47
N THR A 116 -0.36 3.60 -6.82
CA THR A 116 -1.68 3.40 -7.41
C THR A 116 -1.87 4.28 -8.63
N ASN A 117 -1.56 5.57 -8.53
CA ASN A 117 -1.69 6.52 -9.64
C ASN A 117 -0.81 6.14 -10.83
N LEU A 118 0.39 5.60 -10.60
CA LEU A 118 1.25 5.10 -11.68
C LEU A 118 0.62 3.92 -12.42
N LYS A 119 -0.01 2.98 -11.70
CA LYS A 119 -0.73 1.86 -12.35
C LYS A 119 -1.91 2.35 -13.17
N LEU A 120 -2.66 3.32 -12.63
CA LEU A 120 -3.78 3.93 -13.34
C LEU A 120 -3.30 4.66 -14.59
N LYS A 121 -2.20 5.43 -14.51
CA LYS A 121 -1.57 6.06 -15.68
C LYS A 121 -1.17 5.03 -16.74
N GLY A 122 -0.70 3.85 -16.33
CA GLY A 122 -0.41 2.75 -17.24
C GLY A 122 -1.64 2.25 -18.01
N ILE A 123 -2.76 2.06 -17.32
CA ILE A 123 -4.04 1.65 -17.95
C ILE A 123 -4.53 2.74 -18.90
N PHE A 124 -4.55 4.00 -18.46
CA PHE A 124 -5.03 5.12 -19.27
C PHE A 124 -4.18 5.33 -20.52
N SER A 125 -2.85 5.25 -20.39
CA SER A 125 -1.95 5.34 -21.54
C SER A 125 -2.18 4.21 -22.53
N HIS A 126 -2.54 3.00 -22.08
CA HIS A 126 -2.85 1.88 -22.96
C HIS A 126 -4.16 2.12 -23.71
N HIS A 127 -5.19 2.59 -22.99
CA HIS A 127 -6.49 2.94 -23.56
C HIS A 127 -6.37 4.01 -24.66
N ASP A 128 -5.68 5.13 -24.36
CA ASP A 128 -5.47 6.22 -25.31
C ASP A 128 -4.75 5.75 -26.58
N LEU A 129 -3.77 4.84 -26.44
CA LEU A 129 -3.08 4.24 -27.59
C LEU A 129 -4.02 3.38 -28.43
N LEU A 130 -4.88 2.58 -27.81
CA LEU A 130 -5.84 1.73 -28.53
C LEU A 130 -6.91 2.56 -29.24
N ASP A 131 -7.38 3.65 -28.63
CA ASP A 131 -8.38 4.52 -29.23
C ASP A 131 -7.80 5.45 -30.31
N SER A 132 -6.53 5.85 -30.22
CA SER A 132 -5.84 6.60 -31.29
C SER A 132 -5.65 5.79 -32.58
N HIS A 133 -5.87 4.48 -32.56
CA HIS A 133 -5.76 3.59 -33.71
C HIS A 133 -7.11 3.24 -34.37
N LYS A 134 -8.22 3.85 -33.94
CA LYS A 134 -9.52 3.82 -34.63
C LYS A 134 -9.72 5.02 -35.54
#